data_AF-A0A437A6H0-F1
#
_entry.id   AF-A0A437A6H0-F1
#
_cell.length_a   1.000
_cell.length_b   1.000
_cell.length_c   1.000
_cell.angle_alpha   90.00
_cell.angle_beta   90.00
_cell.angle_gamma   90.00
#
_symmetry.space_group_name_H-M   'P 1'
#
loop_
_entity.id
_entity.type
_entity.pdbx_description
1 polymer ?
#
loop_
_entity_poly.entity_id
_entity_poly.type
_entity_poly.pdbx_seq_one_letter_code
_entity_poly.pdbx_strand_id
1 'polypeptide(L)'
;MVAPTRALFLGGTRGGIKRLKLTTKQVNGGYYKGTGTGSMGSHTKYGGYILDPKKLRNYVVPDMTDFKLTPFVTKKLELTRGKFGKGGPMCGEAYLEKWKELNGIN
;
A
#
# COMPACT_ATOMS: atom_id res chain seq x y z
N MET A 1 55.31 -21.69 -1.12
CA MET A 1 53.95 -22.01 -0.65
C MET A 1 53.25 -20.68 -0.35
N VAL A 2 52.59 -20.08 -1.34
CA VAL A 2 52.00 -18.73 -1.21
C VAL A 2 50.58 -18.88 -0.66
N ALA A 3 50.36 -18.47 0.59
CA ALA A 3 49.02 -18.42 1.16
C ALA A 3 48.18 -17.34 0.45
N PRO A 4 46.89 -17.57 0.18
CA PRO A 4 46.05 -16.52 -0.37
C PRO A 4 46.03 -15.35 0.61
N THR A 5 46.28 -14.15 0.10
CA THR A 5 45.92 -12.89 0.74
C THR A 5 44.45 -12.99 1.14
N ARG A 6 44.19 -13.19 2.45
CA ARG A 6 42.85 -13.24 3.09
C ARG A 6 42.15 -11.88 3.07
N ALA A 7 42.20 -11.15 1.97
CA ALA A 7 41.33 -10.02 1.78
C ALA A 7 39.88 -10.54 1.85
N LEU A 8 39.16 -10.20 2.91
CA LEU A 8 37.73 -9.90 2.78
C LEU A 8 36.79 -11.04 2.35
N PHE A 9 37.10 -12.32 2.59
CA PHE A 9 36.32 -13.48 2.07
C PHE A 9 34.82 -13.57 2.48
N LEU A 10 34.27 -12.61 3.21
CA LEU A 10 32.81 -12.49 3.43
C LEU A 10 32.29 -11.04 3.40
N GLY A 11 33.03 -10.10 2.79
CA GLY A 11 32.56 -8.75 2.53
C GLY A 11 32.44 -7.85 3.76
N GLY A 12 33.48 -7.06 4.03
CA GLY A 12 33.41 -5.91 4.94
C GLY A 12 34.62 -5.72 5.86
N THR A 13 34.94 -4.46 6.15
CA THR A 13 35.89 -4.06 7.19
C THR A 13 35.39 -4.58 8.56
N ARG A 14 36.22 -5.35 9.27
CA ARG A 14 35.85 -6.02 10.53
C ARG A 14 35.73 -5.08 11.74
N GLY A 15 36.05 -3.80 11.58
CA GLY A 15 36.11 -2.82 12.66
C GLY A 15 35.28 -1.59 12.34
N GLY A 16 34.26 -1.34 13.16
CA GLY A 16 33.44 -0.13 13.13
C GLY A 16 32.27 -0.24 14.11
N ILE A 17 32.02 0.82 14.89
CA ILE A 17 30.82 0.91 15.75
C ILE A 17 29.61 0.99 14.82
N LYS A 18 28.79 -0.07 14.79
CA LYS A 18 27.59 -0.14 13.95
C LYS A 18 26.42 0.57 14.65
N ARG A 19 26.28 1.89 14.45
CA ARG A 19 25.09 2.67 14.83
C ARG A 19 23.95 2.52 13.80
N LEU A 20 23.68 1.28 13.38
CA LEU A 20 22.61 0.98 12.44
C LEU A 20 21.28 0.78 13.19
N LYS A 21 20.17 1.10 12.53
CA LYS A 21 18.83 0.91 13.10
C LYS A 21 18.57 -0.58 13.32
N LEU A 22 18.07 -0.92 14.51
CA LEU A 22 17.71 -2.30 14.82
C LEU A 22 16.61 -2.82 13.89
N THR A 23 16.78 -4.03 13.37
CA THR A 23 15.78 -4.79 12.60
C THR A 23 15.28 -5.97 13.43
N THR A 24 14.24 -6.64 12.93
CA THR A 24 13.63 -7.79 13.60
C THR A 24 14.56 -9.00 13.75
N LYS A 25 15.70 -9.04 13.04
CA LYS A 25 16.60 -10.21 12.97
C LYS A 25 17.96 -9.98 13.64
N GLN A 26 18.16 -8.84 14.30
CA GLN A 26 19.47 -8.43 14.79
C GLN A 26 19.71 -8.72 16.28
N VAL A 27 18.67 -9.01 17.05
CA VAL A 27 18.74 -9.24 18.51
C VAL A 27 18.05 -10.55 18.86
N ASN A 28 18.45 -11.17 19.97
CA ASN A 28 17.85 -12.40 20.51
C ASN A 28 16.49 -12.11 21.20
N GLY A 29 15.97 -13.09 21.94
CA GLY A 29 14.69 -13.04 22.66
C GLY A 29 14.51 -11.79 23.52
N GLY A 30 13.28 -11.29 23.54
CA GLY A 30 12.87 -10.09 24.28
C GLY A 30 12.76 -8.83 23.41
N TYR A 31 13.44 -8.77 22.26
CA TYR A 31 13.26 -7.67 21.31
C TYR A 31 12.18 -7.99 20.27
N TYR A 32 11.00 -7.40 20.42
CA TYR A 32 9.94 -7.45 19.42
C TYR A 32 9.85 -6.13 18.65
N LYS A 33 9.78 -6.21 17.31
CA LYS A 33 9.57 -5.06 16.44
C LYS A 33 8.52 -5.39 15.37
N GLY A 34 7.48 -4.57 15.29
CA GLY A 34 6.41 -4.73 14.30
C GLY A 34 6.83 -4.31 12.88
N THR A 35 6.04 -4.75 11.89
CA THR A 35 6.25 -4.50 10.45
C THR A 35 5.21 -3.55 9.83
N GLY A 36 4.39 -2.88 10.64
CA GLY A 36 3.37 -1.94 10.15
C GLY A 36 2.05 -2.58 9.71
N THR A 37 1.78 -3.83 10.09
CA THR A 37 0.52 -4.53 9.78
C THR A 37 -0.72 -3.96 10.49
N GLY A 38 -0.54 -3.07 11.47
CA GLY A 38 -1.63 -2.52 12.30
C GLY A 38 -2.19 -3.52 13.32
N SER A 39 -3.03 -3.05 14.24
CA SER A 39 -3.66 -3.89 15.27
C SER A 39 -5.01 -4.44 14.81
N MET A 40 -5.14 -5.77 14.75
CA MET A 40 -6.36 -6.48 14.32
C MET A 40 -7.28 -6.89 15.48
N GLY A 41 -6.95 -6.46 16.71
CA GLY A 41 -7.58 -6.97 17.92
C GLY A 41 -6.85 -6.52 19.18
N SER A 42 -6.86 -7.36 20.21
CA SER A 42 -6.25 -7.07 21.52
C SER A 42 -5.61 -8.32 22.14
N HIS A 43 -4.50 -8.13 22.85
CA HIS A 43 -3.90 -9.18 23.68
C HIS A 43 -4.76 -9.46 24.92
N THR A 44 -4.78 -10.72 25.34
CA THR A 44 -5.43 -11.16 26.58
C THR A 44 -4.44 -11.09 27.75
N LYS A 45 -4.96 -11.13 28.99
CA LYS A 45 -4.14 -11.20 30.22
C LYS A 45 -3.14 -12.36 30.21
N TYR A 46 -3.47 -13.47 29.56
CA TYR A 46 -2.66 -14.70 29.56
C TYR A 46 -1.84 -14.89 28.28
N GLY A 47 -1.59 -13.82 27.51
CA GLY A 47 -0.70 -13.86 26.34
C GLY A 47 -1.35 -14.31 25.02
N GLY A 48 -2.62 -14.73 25.04
CA GLY A 48 -3.42 -14.95 23.83
C GLY A 48 -3.77 -13.65 23.10
N TYR A 49 -4.39 -13.77 21.92
CA TYR A 49 -4.84 -12.63 21.11
C TYR A 49 -6.27 -12.84 20.63
N ILE A 50 -7.14 -11.84 20.81
CA ILE A 50 -8.54 -11.86 20.37
C ILE A 50 -8.70 -10.91 19.19
N LEU A 51 -9.27 -11.41 18.08
CA LEU A 51 -9.54 -10.64 16.87
C LEU A 51 -10.81 -9.79 17.00
N ASP A 52 -10.76 -8.56 16.48
CA ASP A 52 -11.91 -7.65 16.39
C ASP A 52 -12.39 -7.56 14.92
N PRO A 53 -13.57 -8.11 14.58
CA PRO A 53 -14.15 -8.05 13.24
C PRO A 53 -14.24 -6.64 12.65
N LYS A 54 -14.36 -5.59 13.47
CA LYS A 54 -14.45 -4.20 13.00
C LYS A 54 -13.10 -3.65 12.53
N LYS A 55 -11.99 -4.26 12.96
CA LYS A 55 -10.62 -3.84 12.60
C LYS A 55 -10.00 -4.70 11.50
N LEU A 56 -10.63 -5.83 11.18
CA LEU A 56 -10.22 -6.72 10.11
C LEU A 56 -10.38 -6.01 8.75
N ARG A 57 -9.35 -6.10 7.91
CA ARG A 57 -9.36 -5.50 6.57
C ARG A 57 -10.00 -6.46 5.59
N ASN A 58 -11.09 -6.03 4.96
CA ASN A 58 -11.78 -6.78 3.93
C ASN A 58 -11.62 -6.07 2.58
N TYR A 59 -11.23 -6.82 1.55
CA TYR A 59 -11.19 -6.33 0.17
C TYR A 59 -12.48 -6.77 -0.52
N VAL A 60 -13.44 -5.85 -0.65
CA VAL A 60 -14.72 -6.13 -1.30
C VAL A 60 -14.52 -6.13 -2.80
N VAL A 61 -14.66 -7.30 -3.42
CA VAL A 61 -14.56 -7.47 -4.87
C VAL A 61 -15.98 -7.41 -5.45
N PRO A 62 -16.26 -6.52 -6.42
CA PRO A 62 -17.56 -6.50 -7.08
C PRO A 62 -17.72 -7.73 -7.99
N ASP A 63 -18.95 -8.02 -8.39
CA ASP A 63 -19.18 -9.02 -9.42
C ASP A 63 -18.56 -8.56 -10.75
N MET A 64 -17.82 -9.46 -11.40
CA MET A 64 -17.06 -9.19 -12.63
C MET A 64 -17.57 -10.00 -13.82
N THR A 65 -18.66 -10.76 -13.68
CA THR A 65 -19.26 -11.46 -14.82
C THR A 65 -19.65 -10.46 -15.91
N ASP A 66 -19.25 -10.74 -17.16
CA ASP A 66 -19.49 -9.90 -18.34
C ASP A 66 -18.88 -8.49 -18.31
N PHE A 67 -17.91 -8.23 -17.42
CA PHE A 67 -17.22 -6.94 -17.37
C PHE A 67 -16.24 -6.77 -18.55
N LYS A 68 -16.53 -5.82 -19.44
CA LYS A 68 -15.81 -5.63 -20.72
C LYS A 68 -14.55 -4.76 -20.63
N LEU A 69 -14.36 -4.02 -19.54
CA LEU A 69 -13.26 -3.05 -19.45
C LEU A 69 -11.94 -3.75 -19.08
N THR A 70 -10.90 -3.48 -19.87
CA THR A 70 -9.54 -4.01 -19.67
C THR A 70 -8.60 -2.92 -19.13
N PRO A 71 -7.48 -3.29 -18.48
CA PRO A 71 -6.48 -2.31 -18.01
C PRO A 71 -5.75 -1.56 -19.14
N PHE A 72 -5.97 -1.94 -20.40
CA PHE A 72 -5.35 -1.33 -21.57
C PHE A 72 -6.42 -0.73 -22.49
N VAL A 73 -6.01 0.31 -23.23
CA VAL A 73 -6.80 0.97 -24.28
C VAL A 73 -6.04 0.87 -25.61
N THR A 74 -6.77 0.79 -26.72
CA THR A 74 -6.16 0.74 -28.05
C THR A 74 -5.46 2.05 -28.39
N LYS A 75 -4.23 1.98 -28.91
CA LYS A 75 -3.43 3.15 -29.35
C LYS A 75 -4.02 3.94 -30.53
N LYS A 76 -5.03 3.37 -31.22
CA LYS A 76 -5.76 4.03 -32.31
C LYS A 76 -6.70 5.13 -31.79
N LEU A 77 -7.01 5.12 -30.50
CA LEU A 77 -7.85 6.13 -29.88
C LEU A 77 -7.00 7.33 -29.46
N GLU A 78 -7.35 8.51 -29.95
CA GLU A 78 -6.72 9.77 -29.54
C GLU A 78 -7.02 10.12 -28.08
N LEU A 79 -6.04 10.66 -27.37
CA LEU A 79 -6.21 11.03 -25.97
C LEU A 79 -7.15 12.23 -25.84
N THR A 80 -8.29 12.02 -25.20
CA THR A 80 -9.26 13.09 -24.94
C THR A 80 -8.94 13.81 -23.63
N ARG A 81 -8.81 15.14 -23.68
CA ARG A 81 -8.68 15.99 -22.48
C ARG A 81 -10.02 16.63 -22.13
N GLY A 82 -10.42 16.53 -20.87
CA GLY A 82 -11.61 17.21 -20.37
C GLY A 82 -11.44 18.73 -20.48
N LYS A 83 -12.43 19.41 -21.06
CA LYS A 83 -12.51 20.87 -21.06
C LYS A 83 -13.42 21.30 -19.92
N PHE A 84 -12.87 22.05 -18.97
CA PHE A 84 -13.60 22.55 -17.82
C PHE A 84 -13.56 24.08 -17.83
N GLY A 85 -14.63 24.72 -17.34
CA GLY A 85 -14.65 26.16 -17.13
C GLY A 85 -13.72 26.61 -16.00
N LYS A 86 -13.84 27.87 -15.57
CA LYS A 86 -12.99 28.46 -14.51
C LYS A 86 -13.01 27.66 -13.19
N GLY A 87 -14.11 26.95 -12.89
CA GLY A 87 -14.27 26.12 -11.69
C GLY A 87 -13.63 24.72 -11.76
N GLY A 88 -13.12 24.30 -12.92
CA GLY A 88 -12.51 22.99 -13.07
C GLY A 88 -13.49 21.81 -12.98
N PRO A 89 -12.97 20.56 -12.95
CA PRO A 89 -13.79 19.34 -12.92
C PRO A 89 -14.59 19.13 -11.64
N MET A 90 -14.15 19.75 -10.53
CA MET A 90 -14.76 19.58 -9.20
C MET A 90 -15.76 20.70 -8.86
N CYS A 91 -16.15 21.51 -9.84
CA CYS A 91 -17.10 22.60 -9.63
C CYS A 91 -18.49 22.07 -9.27
N GLY A 92 -19.03 22.52 -8.14
CA GLY A 92 -20.34 22.07 -7.64
C GLY A 92 -21.52 22.49 -8.53
N GLU A 93 -21.48 23.70 -9.10
CA GLU A 93 -22.53 24.19 -10.02
C GLU A 93 -22.60 23.30 -11.27
N ALA A 94 -21.45 23.03 -11.90
CA ALA A 94 -21.37 22.16 -13.08
C ALA A 94 -21.83 20.72 -12.77
N TYR A 95 -21.58 20.22 -11.55
CA TYR A 95 -22.12 18.93 -11.11
C TYR A 95 -23.65 18.97 -10.99
N LEU A 96 -24.21 20.01 -10.37
CA LEU A 96 -25.65 20.16 -10.18
C LEU A 96 -26.39 20.28 -11.53
N GLU A 97 -25.84 21.03 -12.47
CA GLU A 97 -26.37 21.13 -13.84
C GLU A 97 -26.38 19.76 -14.52
N LYS A 98 -25.23 19.05 -14.50
CA LYS A 98 -25.13 17.70 -15.06
C LYS A 98 -26.08 16.70 -14.41
N TRP A 99 -26.29 16.82 -13.10
CA TRP A 99 -27.24 15.98 -12.38
C TRP A 99 -28.68 16.26 -12.80
N LYS A 100 -29.08 17.55 -12.94
CA LYS A 100 -30.40 17.93 -13.45
C LYS A 100 -30.62 17.41 -14.88
N GLU A 101 -29.59 17.46 -15.73
CA GLU A 101 -29.64 16.95 -17.11
C GLU A 101 -29.83 15.43 -17.18
N LEU A 102 -29.10 14.68 -16.36
CA LEU A 102 -29.07 13.21 -16.46
C LEU A 102 -30.18 12.54 -15.65
N ASN A 103 -30.51 13.06 -14.48
CA ASN A 103 -31.27 12.35 -13.44
C ASN A 103 -32.29 13.22 -12.69
N GLY A 104 -32.69 14.39 -13.21
CA GLY A 104 -33.47 15.41 -12.47
C GLY A 104 -34.88 15.05 -12.01
N ILE A 105 -35.31 13.79 -12.15
CA ILE A 105 -36.63 13.26 -11.76
C ILE A 105 -36.55 12.37 -10.51
N ASN A 106 -35.35 11.95 -10.10
CA ASN A 106 -35.12 11.11 -8.90
C ASN A 106 -35.03 11.93 -7.62
#